data_AF-A0A7R9TGM1-F1
#
_entry.id   AF-A0A7R9TGM1-F1
#
_cell.length_a   1.000
_cell.length_b   1.000
_cell.length_c   1.000
_cell.angle_alpha   90.00
_cell.angle_beta   90.00
_cell.angle_gamma   90.00
#
_symmetry.space_group_name_H-M   'P 1'
#
loop_
_entity.id
_entity.type
_entity.pdbx_description
1 polymer ?
#
loop_
_entity_poly.entity_id
_entity_poly.type
_entity_poly.pdbx_seq_one_letter_code
_entity_poly.pdbx_strand_id
1 'polypeptide(L)'
;AAAVAGAVAAAGGPASALGLELVEPANALSLPTWVVHTSSVAEWCLAMRLIYAYADVSGNREWRSLSYAMTPFLASAFSACAFHLFYNAPAINALVPLQALATFGGNVGCAVAAYRISNFNGAVDSASARASDDGESTANRRQKPSWAPTPNVFFPVKLGVSSVLAACVVKYGSLAAPAHAFLSTPTYPKGAAGIFFPTP
;
A
#
# COMPACT_ATOMS: atom_id res chain seq x y z
N ALA A 1 -18.02 19.34 -5.17
CA ALA A 1 -16.57 19.48 -4.96
C ALA A 1 -15.87 18.93 -6.19
N ALA A 2 -15.26 19.81 -7.00
CA ALA A 2 -14.70 19.47 -8.29
C ALA A 2 -13.38 18.68 -8.13
N ALA A 3 -13.31 17.52 -8.79
CA ALA A 3 -12.11 16.71 -8.88
C ALA A 3 -11.10 17.41 -9.81
N VAL A 4 -9.94 17.81 -9.27
CA VAL A 4 -8.83 18.28 -10.09
C VAL A 4 -8.14 17.03 -10.66
N ALA A 5 -8.59 16.61 -11.83
CA ALA A 5 -7.87 15.65 -12.66
C ALA A 5 -6.65 16.37 -13.25
N GLY A 6 -5.49 16.18 -12.63
CA GLY A 6 -4.22 16.64 -13.18
C GLY A 6 -3.86 15.84 -14.43
N ALA A 7 -4.14 16.40 -15.60
CA ALA A 7 -3.65 15.89 -16.88
C ALA A 7 -2.13 16.13 -16.95
N VAL A 8 -1.34 15.10 -16.68
CA VAL A 8 0.09 15.11 -17.01
C VAL A 8 0.19 14.80 -18.50
N ALA A 9 0.45 15.83 -19.29
CA ALA A 9 0.68 15.73 -20.72
C ALA A 9 1.81 14.75 -21.01
N ALA A 10 1.58 13.85 -21.97
CA ALA A 10 2.55 12.92 -22.51
C ALA A 10 3.63 13.67 -23.32
N ALA A 11 4.56 14.33 -22.65
CA ALA A 11 5.88 14.58 -23.22
C ALA A 11 6.57 13.21 -23.37
N GLY A 12 7.32 13.01 -24.46
CA GLY A 12 8.03 11.76 -24.73
C GLY A 12 8.64 11.18 -23.45
N GLY A 13 8.39 9.89 -23.21
CA GLY A 13 8.74 9.25 -21.94
C GLY A 13 10.21 9.45 -21.61
N PRO A 14 10.61 9.49 -20.32
CA PRO A 14 11.99 9.73 -19.93
C PRO A 14 13.04 8.82 -20.61
N ALA A 15 12.67 7.63 -21.10
CA ALA A 15 13.56 6.82 -21.95
C ALA A 15 13.87 7.45 -23.32
N SER A 16 12.89 8.08 -23.98
CA SER A 16 13.09 8.83 -25.22
C SER A 16 13.94 10.09 -24.97
N ALA A 17 13.79 10.73 -23.81
CA ALA A 17 14.62 11.86 -23.40
C ALA A 17 16.08 11.45 -23.10
N LEU A 18 16.32 10.18 -22.80
CA LEU A 18 17.65 9.60 -22.54
C LEU A 18 18.26 8.90 -23.77
N GLY A 19 17.59 8.91 -24.93
CA GLY A 19 18.09 8.29 -26.16
C GLY A 19 18.17 6.75 -26.12
N LEU A 20 17.43 6.09 -25.22
CA LEU A 20 17.37 4.64 -25.12
C LEU A 20 16.24 4.10 -26.01
N GLU A 21 16.58 3.37 -27.08
CA GLU A 21 15.62 2.58 -27.86
C GLU A 21 15.21 1.31 -27.09
N LEU A 22 14.34 1.48 -26.08
CA LEU A 22 13.72 0.38 -25.35
C LEU A 22 12.39 0.05 -26.01
N VAL A 23 12.28 -1.14 -26.60
CA VAL A 23 11.02 -1.64 -27.17
C VAL A 23 10.16 -2.21 -26.05
N GLU A 24 8.98 -1.60 -25.85
CA GLU A 24 8.02 -2.08 -24.85
C GLU A 24 7.16 -3.23 -25.40
N PRO A 25 6.92 -4.30 -24.63
CA PRO A 25 5.91 -5.29 -24.97
C PRO A 25 4.52 -4.64 -25.06
N ALA A 26 3.67 -5.10 -25.99
CA ALA A 26 2.34 -4.53 -26.23
C ALA A 26 1.40 -4.57 -25.00
N ASN A 27 1.67 -5.50 -24.08
CA ASN A 27 0.99 -5.77 -22.83
C ASN A 27 1.64 -5.06 -21.62
N ALA A 28 2.61 -4.18 -21.82
CA ALA A 28 3.23 -3.40 -20.75
C ALA A 28 2.32 -2.27 -20.27
N LEU A 29 2.35 -2.01 -18.95
CA LEU A 29 1.62 -0.88 -18.38
C LEU A 29 2.29 0.46 -18.71
N SER A 30 1.46 1.49 -18.86
CA SER A 30 1.91 2.87 -19.04
C SER A 30 2.62 3.41 -17.79
N LEU A 31 3.48 4.42 -17.96
CA LEU A 31 4.14 5.08 -16.82
C LEU A 31 3.13 5.65 -15.81
N PRO A 32 2.07 6.39 -16.22
CA PRO A 32 1.03 6.84 -15.29
C PRO A 32 0.39 5.70 -14.49
N THR A 33 0.17 4.53 -15.10
CA THR A 33 -0.38 3.37 -14.39
C THR A 33 0.60 2.84 -13.32
N TRP A 34 1.90 2.81 -13.61
CA TRP A 34 2.92 2.45 -12.61
C TRP A 34 3.04 3.47 -11.48
N VAL A 35 2.83 4.76 -11.75
CA VAL A 35 2.78 5.80 -10.71
C VAL A 35 1.66 5.51 -9.72
N VAL A 36 0.47 5.16 -10.21
CA VAL A 36 -0.67 4.80 -9.34
C VAL A 36 -0.38 3.55 -8.50
N HIS A 37 0.24 2.52 -9.08
CA HIS A 37 0.58 1.30 -8.31
C HIS A 37 1.60 1.58 -7.20
N THR A 38 2.68 2.28 -7.54
CA THR A 38 3.75 2.60 -6.58
C THR A 38 3.27 3.56 -5.50
N SER A 39 2.46 4.58 -5.84
CA SER A 39 1.87 5.48 -4.86
C SER A 39 0.92 4.75 -3.92
N SER A 40 0.01 3.92 -4.46
CA SER A 40 -1.00 3.21 -3.67
C SER A 40 -0.36 2.26 -2.65
N VAL A 41 0.71 1.55 -3.04
CA VAL A 41 1.47 0.68 -2.11
C VAL A 41 2.12 1.51 -0.99
N ALA A 42 2.74 2.65 -1.34
CA ALA A 42 3.37 3.53 -0.35
C ALA A 42 2.33 4.14 0.62
N GLU A 43 1.20 4.61 0.10
CA GLU A 43 0.09 5.16 0.87
C GLU A 43 -0.52 4.12 1.81
N TRP A 44 -0.69 2.88 1.34
CA TRP A 44 -1.20 1.78 2.15
C TRP A 44 -0.25 1.44 3.31
N CYS A 45 1.05 1.32 3.04
CA CYS A 45 2.07 1.11 4.07
C CYS A 45 2.08 2.24 5.12
N LEU A 46 1.94 3.50 4.68
CA LEU A 46 1.83 4.62 5.61
C LEU A 46 0.56 4.54 6.45
N ALA A 47 -0.60 4.26 5.84
CA ALA A 47 -1.86 4.10 6.55
C ALA A 47 -1.77 3.02 7.63
N MET A 48 -1.18 1.87 7.31
CA MET A 48 -0.93 0.79 8.28
C MET A 48 -0.08 1.28 9.46
N ARG A 49 1.01 2.03 9.21
CA ARG A 49 1.87 2.57 10.28
C ARG A 49 1.15 3.61 11.13
N LEU A 50 0.35 4.48 10.52
CA LEU A 50 -0.44 5.49 11.23
C LEU A 50 -1.50 4.85 12.12
N ILE A 51 -2.23 3.85 11.62
CA ILE A 51 -3.20 3.07 12.39
C ILE A 51 -2.53 2.36 13.57
N TYR A 52 -1.34 1.79 13.35
CA TYR A 52 -0.58 1.15 14.41
C TYR A 52 -0.19 2.14 15.53
N ALA A 53 0.30 3.33 15.16
CA ALA A 53 0.62 4.39 16.12
C ALA A 53 -0.63 4.97 16.81
N TYR A 54 -1.77 4.99 16.11
CA TYR A 54 -3.03 5.49 16.64
C TYR A 54 -3.56 4.67 17.81
N ALA A 55 -3.14 3.41 17.94
CA ALA A 55 -3.46 2.59 19.11
C ALA A 55 -2.97 3.22 20.42
N ASP A 56 -1.80 3.87 20.40
CA ASP A 56 -1.23 4.51 21.59
C ASP A 56 -1.93 5.85 21.87
N VAL A 57 -2.27 6.60 20.82
CA VAL A 57 -2.98 7.87 20.92
C VAL A 57 -4.43 7.67 21.38
N SER A 58 -5.10 6.62 20.94
CA SER A 58 -6.49 6.32 21.32
C SER A 58 -6.61 5.66 22.69
N GLY A 59 -5.52 5.04 23.19
CA GLY A 59 -5.56 4.15 24.36
C GLY A 59 -6.20 2.80 24.06
N ASN A 60 -6.58 2.52 22.81
CA ASN A 60 -7.19 1.27 22.39
C ASN A 60 -6.16 0.45 21.56
N ARG A 61 -5.60 -0.59 22.19
CA ARG A 61 -4.60 -1.46 21.55
C ARG A 61 -5.17 -2.27 20.38
N GLU A 62 -6.49 -2.40 20.27
CA GLU A 62 -7.16 -3.13 19.19
C GLU A 62 -6.92 -2.48 17.82
N TRP A 63 -6.59 -1.19 17.75
CA TRP A 63 -6.16 -0.53 16.51
C TRP A 63 -4.92 -1.17 15.88
N ARG A 64 -4.01 -1.76 16.67
CA ARG A 64 -2.87 -2.52 16.11
C ARG A 64 -3.34 -3.77 15.37
N SER A 65 -4.41 -4.41 15.85
CA SER A 65 -5.00 -5.57 15.17
C SER A 65 -5.53 -5.21 13.78
N LEU A 66 -6.08 -4.00 13.61
CA LEU A 66 -6.50 -3.49 12.30
C LEU A 66 -5.30 -3.32 11.36
N SER A 67 -4.19 -2.77 11.85
CA SER A 67 -2.96 -2.66 11.04
C SER A 67 -2.46 -4.02 10.53
N TYR A 68 -2.46 -5.06 11.38
CA TYR A 68 -2.12 -6.42 10.95
C TYR A 68 -3.16 -7.04 10.00
N ALA A 69 -4.44 -6.78 10.23
CA ALA A 69 -5.51 -7.23 9.36
C ALA A 69 -5.46 -6.61 7.95
N MET A 70 -4.75 -5.49 7.78
CA MET A 70 -4.51 -4.85 6.48
C MET A 70 -3.39 -5.51 5.67
N THR A 71 -2.55 -6.38 6.26
CA THR A 71 -1.42 -7.03 5.58
C THR A 71 -1.83 -7.88 4.36
N PRO A 72 -2.94 -8.64 4.35
CA PRO A 72 -3.38 -9.35 3.16
C PRO A 72 -3.64 -8.45 1.95
N PHE A 73 -4.08 -7.20 2.14
CA PHE A 73 -4.21 -6.25 1.03
C PHE A 73 -2.86 -5.86 0.42
N LEU A 74 -1.80 -5.84 1.22
CA LEU A 74 -0.45 -5.61 0.72
C LEU A 74 0.03 -6.78 -0.15
N ALA A 75 -0.24 -8.02 0.28
CA ALA A 75 0.01 -9.21 -0.54
C ALA A 75 -0.82 -9.21 -1.84
N SER A 76 -2.07 -8.72 -1.78
CA SER A 76 -2.91 -8.49 -2.96
C SER A 76 -2.26 -7.49 -3.92
N ALA A 77 -1.84 -6.32 -3.43
CA ALA A 77 -1.18 -5.29 -4.23
C ALA A 77 0.11 -5.81 -4.89
N PHE A 78 0.96 -6.53 -4.14
CA PHE A 78 2.17 -7.12 -4.71
C PHE A 78 1.89 -8.21 -5.74
N SER A 79 0.84 -9.01 -5.56
CA SER A 79 0.42 -10.01 -6.56
C SER A 79 0.02 -9.34 -7.89
N ALA A 80 -0.70 -8.22 -7.82
CA ALA A 80 -1.09 -7.44 -8.99
C ALA A 80 0.14 -6.80 -9.67
N CYS A 81 1.00 -6.14 -8.89
CA CYS A 81 2.25 -5.55 -9.38
C CYS A 81 3.16 -6.58 -10.04
N ALA A 82 3.31 -7.77 -9.44
CA ALA A 82 4.07 -8.87 -10.03
C ALA A 82 3.46 -9.32 -11.36
N PHE A 83 2.15 -9.56 -11.42
CA PHE A 83 1.48 -9.94 -12.67
C PHE A 83 1.72 -8.92 -13.79
N HIS A 84 1.65 -7.63 -13.48
CA HIS A 84 1.92 -6.55 -14.44
C HIS A 84 3.41 -6.40 -14.80
N LEU A 85 4.32 -6.72 -13.88
CA LEU A 85 5.76 -6.72 -14.14
C LEU A 85 6.16 -7.81 -15.14
N PHE A 86 5.48 -8.95 -15.12
CA PHE A 86 5.59 -10.02 -16.14
C PHE A 86 4.66 -9.77 -17.34
N TYR A 87 4.32 -8.51 -17.62
CA TYR A 87 3.51 -8.10 -18.76
C TYR A 87 2.17 -8.84 -18.86
N ASN A 88 1.48 -9.16 -17.76
CA ASN A 88 0.20 -9.87 -17.79
C ASN A 88 0.28 -11.27 -18.43
N ALA A 89 1.41 -11.97 -18.28
CA ALA A 89 1.62 -13.27 -18.92
C ALA A 89 0.63 -14.35 -18.45
N PRO A 90 -0.05 -15.07 -19.37
CA PRO A 90 -0.96 -16.16 -19.02
C PRO A 90 -0.33 -17.27 -18.19
N ALA A 91 0.99 -17.49 -18.30
CA ALA A 91 1.73 -18.53 -17.58
C ALA A 91 1.73 -18.37 -16.04
N ILE A 92 1.41 -17.18 -15.54
CA ILE A 92 1.32 -16.87 -14.10
C ILE A 92 -0.05 -16.28 -13.73
N ASN A 93 -1.09 -16.57 -14.51
CA ASN A 93 -2.42 -16.00 -14.30
C ASN A 93 -3.01 -16.30 -12.91
N ALA A 94 -2.53 -17.34 -12.19
CA ALA A 94 -2.97 -17.64 -10.84
C ALA A 94 -2.62 -16.55 -9.81
N LEU A 95 -1.78 -15.57 -10.16
CA LEU A 95 -1.59 -14.36 -9.36
C LEU A 95 -2.88 -13.51 -9.24
N VAL A 96 -3.76 -13.55 -10.25
CA VAL A 96 -5.03 -12.82 -10.23
C VAL A 96 -6.03 -13.39 -9.21
N PRO A 97 -6.33 -14.71 -9.17
CA PRO A 97 -7.15 -15.27 -8.10
C PRO A 97 -6.45 -15.21 -6.73
N LEU A 98 -5.11 -15.25 -6.65
CA LEU A 98 -4.38 -15.01 -5.40
C LEU A 98 -4.61 -13.58 -4.87
N GLN A 99 -4.55 -12.58 -5.76
CA GLN A 99 -4.90 -11.19 -5.44
C GLN A 99 -6.34 -11.09 -4.90
N ALA A 100 -7.30 -11.74 -5.57
CA ALA A 100 -8.70 -11.77 -5.13
C ALA A 100 -8.86 -12.42 -3.74
N LEU A 101 -8.20 -13.56 -3.51
CA LEU A 101 -8.21 -14.26 -2.23
C LEU A 101 -7.60 -13.43 -1.10
N ALA A 102 -6.46 -12.79 -1.36
CA ALA A 102 -5.80 -11.92 -0.38
C ALA A 102 -6.66 -10.68 -0.06
N THR A 103 -7.35 -10.12 -1.05
CA THR A 103 -8.32 -9.03 -0.85
C THR A 103 -9.50 -9.48 0.00
N PHE A 104 -10.07 -10.65 -0.30
CA PHE A 104 -11.15 -11.23 0.51
C PHE A 104 -10.70 -11.46 1.96
N GLY A 105 -9.55 -12.09 2.16
CA GLY A 105 -8.98 -12.32 3.49
C GLY A 105 -8.70 -11.02 4.25
N GLY A 106 -8.22 -9.99 3.57
CA GLY A 106 -8.02 -8.65 4.15
C GLY A 106 -9.34 -8.02 4.59
N ASN A 107 -10.40 -8.10 3.77
CA ASN A 107 -11.73 -7.59 4.14
C ASN A 107 -12.29 -8.31 5.36
N VAL A 108 -12.20 -9.64 5.41
CA VAL A 108 -12.62 -10.45 6.57
C VAL A 108 -11.82 -10.06 7.82
N GLY A 109 -10.49 -9.96 7.70
CA GLY A 109 -9.62 -9.54 8.80
C GLY A 109 -9.98 -8.16 9.33
N CYS A 110 -10.15 -7.18 8.45
CA CYS A 110 -10.53 -5.81 8.83
C CYS A 110 -11.91 -5.76 9.48
N ALA A 111 -12.88 -6.57 9.02
CA ALA A 111 -14.20 -6.67 9.66
C ALA A 111 -14.09 -7.19 11.10
N VAL A 112 -13.29 -8.24 11.32
CA VAL A 112 -13.03 -8.77 12.67
C VAL A 112 -12.31 -7.74 13.55
N ALA A 113 -11.31 -7.04 13.02
CA ALA A 113 -10.59 -6.00 13.77
C ALA A 113 -11.50 -4.81 14.12
N ALA A 114 -12.36 -4.37 13.19
CA ALA A 114 -13.33 -3.31 13.43
C ALA A 114 -14.33 -3.69 14.53
N TYR A 115 -14.81 -4.93 14.53
CA TYR A 115 -15.67 -5.46 15.60
C TYR A 115 -14.98 -5.39 16.97
N ARG A 116 -13.71 -5.80 17.05
CA ARG A 116 -12.91 -5.74 18.30
C ARG A 116 -12.72 -4.30 18.80
N ILE A 117 -12.42 -3.37 17.89
CA ILE A 117 -12.31 -1.94 18.21
C ILE A 117 -13.64 -1.41 18.77
N SER A 118 -14.76 -1.74 18.13
CA SER A 118 -16.08 -1.29 18.57
C SER A 118 -16.45 -1.84 19.96
N ASN A 119 -16.18 -3.11 20.21
CA ASN A 119 -16.43 -3.72 21.52
C ASN A 119 -15.61 -3.07 22.62
N PHE A 120 -14.32 -2.79 22.37
CA PHE A 120 -13.46 -2.11 23.35
C PHE A 120 -13.99 -0.70 23.67
N ASN A 121 -14.31 0.08 22.63
CA ASN A 121 -14.82 1.44 22.82
C ASN A 121 -16.16 1.43 23.58
N GLY A 122 -17.08 0.53 23.24
CA GLY A 122 -18.36 0.42 23.96
C GLY A 122 -18.19 0.04 25.44
N ALA A 123 -17.19 -0.79 25.77
CA ALA A 123 -16.86 -1.12 27.15
C ALA A 123 -16.30 0.09 27.92
N VAL A 124 -15.42 0.88 27.29
CA VAL A 124 -14.86 2.11 27.87
C VAL A 124 -15.95 3.16 28.08
N ASP A 125 -16.82 3.38 27.10
CA ASP A 125 -17.92 4.34 27.19
C ASP A 125 -18.88 3.96 28.34
N SER A 126 -19.19 2.66 28.46
CA SER A 126 -20.01 2.13 29.56
C SER A 126 -19.34 2.29 30.93
N ALA A 127 -18.02 2.19 31.01
CA ALA A 127 -17.27 2.40 32.25
C ALA A 127 -17.21 3.88 32.64
N SER A 128 -16.96 4.76 31.67
CA SER A 128 -16.96 6.22 31.86
C SER A 128 -18.32 6.74 32.32
N ALA A 129 -19.41 6.17 31.80
CA ALA A 129 -20.77 6.54 32.23
C ALA A 129 -21.03 6.20 33.71
N ARG A 130 -20.49 5.07 34.20
CA ARG A 130 -20.59 4.69 35.64
C ARG A 130 -19.72 5.57 36.52
N ALA A 131 -18.45 5.80 36.15
CA ALA A 131 -17.53 6.63 36.94
C ALA A 131 -17.96 8.11 37.02
N SER A 132 -18.69 8.61 36.02
CA SER A 132 -19.25 9.97 36.05
C SER A 132 -20.37 10.13 37.08
N ASP A 133 -21.09 9.05 37.37
CA ASP A 133 -22.08 8.99 38.47
C ASP A 133 -21.36 9.04 39.84
N ASP A 134 -20.18 8.43 39.92
CA ASP A 134 -19.36 8.34 41.13
C ASP A 134 -18.44 9.57 41.38
N GLY A 135 -18.41 10.56 40.46
CA GLY A 135 -17.73 11.84 40.65
C GLY A 135 -16.19 11.86 40.47
N GLU A 136 -15.58 10.81 39.91
CA GLU A 136 -14.12 10.71 39.79
C GLU A 136 -13.59 11.18 38.41
N SER A 137 -12.68 12.16 38.41
CA SER A 137 -12.05 12.73 37.21
C SER A 137 -10.62 12.20 37.04
N THR A 138 -10.39 11.33 36.06
CA THR A 138 -9.05 10.85 35.67
C THR A 138 -8.71 11.26 34.24
N ALA A 139 -8.24 12.49 34.08
CA ALA A 139 -7.73 12.96 32.79
C ALA A 139 -6.31 12.41 32.54
N ASN A 140 -6.19 11.17 32.06
CA ASN A 140 -4.90 10.64 31.61
C ASN A 140 -4.57 11.20 30.21
N ARG A 141 -3.47 11.96 30.10
CA ARG A 141 -3.02 12.58 28.86
C ARG A 141 -2.52 11.50 27.90
N ARG A 142 -3.32 11.18 26.88
CA ARG A 142 -2.94 10.35 25.73
C ARG A 142 -1.69 10.93 25.06
N GLN A 143 -0.58 10.20 25.10
CA GLN A 143 0.70 10.64 24.52
C GLN A 143 0.92 10.00 23.15
N LYS A 144 1.31 10.83 22.18
CA LYS A 144 1.75 10.36 20.86
C LYS A 144 3.13 9.70 20.99
N PRO A 145 3.36 8.52 20.39
CA PRO A 145 4.70 7.91 20.36
C PRO A 145 5.71 8.82 19.64
N SER A 146 6.94 8.90 20.16
CA SER A 146 8.01 9.72 19.54
C SER A 146 8.40 9.27 18.13
N TRP A 147 8.21 7.99 17.82
CA TRP A 147 8.47 7.41 16.50
C TRP A 147 7.33 7.64 15.49
N ALA A 148 6.14 8.03 15.96
CA ALA A 148 4.96 8.10 15.11
C ALA A 148 5.13 9.23 14.07
N PRO A 149 4.81 8.97 12.78
CA PRO A 149 4.97 9.96 11.72
C PRO A 149 4.34 11.31 12.08
N THR A 150 5.03 12.40 11.77
CA THR A 150 4.51 13.77 11.94
C THR A 150 3.90 14.27 10.63
N PRO A 151 2.79 15.02 10.70
CA PRO A 151 2.22 15.63 9.50
C PRO A 151 3.23 16.61 8.91
N ASN A 152 3.57 16.42 7.63
CA ASN A 152 4.46 17.29 6.88
C ASN A 152 3.71 17.79 5.65
N VAL A 153 3.58 19.11 5.50
CA VAL A 153 2.85 19.71 4.37
C VAL A 153 3.49 19.39 3.01
N PHE A 154 4.79 19.07 2.99
CA PHE A 154 5.50 18.61 1.79
C PHE A 154 5.38 17.09 1.59
N PHE A 155 4.70 16.36 2.47
CA PHE A 155 4.52 14.92 2.33
C PHE A 155 3.88 14.52 0.99
N PRO A 156 2.78 15.13 0.52
CA PRO A 156 2.18 14.78 -0.77
C PRO A 156 3.14 15.00 -1.94
N VAL A 157 3.95 16.06 -1.88
CA VAL A 157 4.96 16.36 -2.91
C VAL A 157 6.06 15.30 -2.90
N LYS A 158 6.59 14.95 -1.72
CA LYS A 158 7.62 13.89 -1.57
C LYS A 158 7.09 12.53 -2.02
N LEU A 159 5.85 12.21 -1.68
CA LEU A 159 5.18 11.00 -2.11
C LEU A 159 5.00 10.98 -3.63
N GLY A 160 4.55 12.08 -4.24
CA GLY A 160 4.41 12.19 -5.69
C GLY A 160 5.74 12.01 -6.42
N VAL A 161 6.79 12.71 -5.99
CA VAL A 161 8.13 12.59 -6.59
C VAL A 161 8.69 11.18 -6.44
N SER A 162 8.61 10.59 -5.23
CA SER A 162 9.11 9.23 -5.00
C SER A 162 8.33 8.17 -5.78
N SER A 163 7.01 8.34 -5.96
CA SER A 163 6.18 7.45 -6.76
C SER A 163 6.55 7.52 -8.25
N VAL A 164 6.79 8.73 -8.78
CA VAL A 164 7.26 8.89 -10.17
C VAL A 164 8.63 8.24 -10.36
N LEU A 165 9.57 8.46 -9.44
CA LEU A 165 10.89 7.82 -9.50
C LEU A 165 10.79 6.29 -9.42
N ALA A 166 10.00 5.76 -8.49
CA ALA A 166 9.77 4.33 -8.37
C ALA A 166 9.13 3.74 -9.64
N ALA A 167 8.13 4.42 -10.21
CA ALA A 167 7.47 4.02 -11.45
C ALA A 167 8.46 4.01 -12.63
N CYS A 168 9.33 5.00 -12.73
CA CYS A 168 10.39 5.03 -13.74
C CYS A 168 11.37 3.86 -13.57
N VAL A 169 11.81 3.59 -12.33
CA VAL A 169 12.71 2.47 -12.03
C VAL A 169 12.07 1.14 -12.42
N VAL A 170 10.80 0.92 -12.05
CA VAL A 170 10.09 -0.33 -12.38
C VAL A 170 9.89 -0.46 -13.89
N LYS A 171 9.34 0.56 -14.54
CA LYS A 171 9.01 0.51 -15.97
C LYS A 171 10.27 0.35 -16.82
N TYR A 172 11.23 1.27 -16.71
CA TYR A 172 12.42 1.25 -17.57
C TYR A 172 13.47 0.23 -17.12
N GLY A 173 13.55 -0.06 -15.82
CA GLY A 173 14.38 -1.15 -15.30
C GLY A 173 13.93 -2.51 -15.82
N SER A 174 12.62 -2.73 -15.99
CA SER A 174 12.09 -3.98 -16.58
C SER A 174 12.51 -4.21 -18.04
N LEU A 175 12.87 -3.13 -18.75
CA LEU A 175 13.25 -3.16 -20.17
C LEU A 175 14.77 -3.33 -20.36
N ALA A 176 15.57 -3.14 -19.31
CA ALA A 176 17.02 -3.38 -19.39
C ALA A 176 17.31 -4.86 -19.67
N ALA A 177 18.26 -5.14 -20.57
CA ALA A 177 18.51 -6.48 -21.15
C ALA A 177 18.48 -7.67 -20.15
N PRO A 178 19.17 -7.65 -18.98
CA PRO A 178 19.12 -8.79 -18.07
C PRO A 178 17.76 -8.96 -17.37
N ALA A 179 17.09 -7.86 -17.04
CA ALA A 179 15.77 -7.88 -16.41
C ALA A 179 14.69 -8.31 -17.41
N HIS A 180 14.75 -7.77 -18.63
CA HIS A 180 13.81 -8.11 -19.69
C HIS A 180 13.87 -9.60 -20.05
N ALA A 181 15.08 -10.18 -20.18
CA ALA A 181 15.25 -11.61 -20.42
C ALA A 181 14.65 -12.49 -19.30
N PHE A 182 14.81 -12.06 -18.04
CA PHE A 182 14.24 -12.76 -16.89
C PHE A 182 12.69 -12.71 -16.87
N LEU A 183 12.12 -11.53 -17.13
CA LEU A 183 10.68 -11.26 -17.11
C LEU A 183 9.95 -11.87 -18.31
N SER A 184 10.61 -11.98 -19.47
CA SER A 184 10.05 -12.59 -20.68
C SER A 184 9.94 -14.11 -20.60
N THR A 185 10.41 -14.74 -19.52
CA THR A 185 10.27 -16.18 -19.26
C THR A 185 9.50 -16.43 -17.94
N PRO A 186 8.20 -16.10 -17.90
CA PRO A 186 7.38 -16.11 -16.69
C PRO A 186 7.18 -17.53 -16.15
N THR A 187 7.38 -17.70 -14.84
CA THR A 187 7.10 -18.94 -14.11
C THR A 187 6.61 -18.61 -12.70
N TYR A 188 5.86 -19.52 -12.07
CA TYR A 188 5.34 -19.29 -10.72
C TYR A 188 6.42 -18.98 -9.67
N PRO A 189 7.59 -19.65 -9.64
CA PRO A 189 8.66 -19.28 -8.71
C PRO A 189 9.14 -17.84 -8.88
N LYS A 190 9.25 -17.35 -10.12
CA LYS A 190 9.65 -15.96 -10.40
C LYS A 190 8.55 -14.96 -10.01
N GLY A 191 7.28 -15.30 -10.27
CA GLY A 191 6.14 -14.51 -9.84
C GLY A 191 6.05 -14.41 -8.31
N ALA A 192 6.25 -15.53 -7.61
CA ALA A 192 6.27 -15.58 -6.15
C ALA A 192 7.45 -14.78 -5.56
N ALA A 193 8.63 -14.84 -6.16
CA ALA A 193 9.77 -14.02 -5.74
C ALA A 193 9.44 -12.52 -5.78
N GLY A 194 8.65 -12.07 -6.75
CA GLY A 194 8.17 -10.68 -6.81
C GLY A 194 7.16 -10.29 -5.71
N ILE A 195 6.51 -11.25 -5.07
CA ILE A 195 5.55 -11.04 -3.97
C ILE A 195 6.26 -11.06 -2.61
N PHE A 196 7.26 -11.93 -2.47
CA PHE A 196 7.97 -12.17 -1.21
C PHE A 196 9.34 -11.51 -1.13
N PHE A 197 9.73 -10.68 -2.13
CA PHE A 197 10.99 -9.96 -2.04
C PHE A 197 10.97 -9.09 -0.78
N PRO A 198 11.86 -9.34 0.21
CA PRO A 198 11.94 -8.48 1.36
C PRO A 198 12.38 -7.12 0.85
N THR A 199 11.56 -6.09 1.05
CA THR A 199 12.08 -4.74 1.11
C THR A 199 13.19 -4.75 2.17
N PRO A 200 14.45 -4.44 1.83
CA PRO A 200 15.49 -4.24 2.84
C PRO A 200 15.10 -3.12 3.81
#